data_AF-A0A7J3P8G4-F1
#
_entry.id   AF-A0A7J3P8G4-F1
#
_cell.length_a   1.000
_cell.length_b   1.000
_cell.length_c   1.000
_cell.angle_alpha   90.00
_cell.angle_beta   90.00
_cell.angle_gamma   90.00
#
_symmetry.space_group_name_H-M   'P 1'
#
loop_
_entity.id
_entity.type
_entity.pdbx_description
1 polymer ?
#
loop_
_entity_poly.entity_id
_entity_poly.type
_entity_poly.pdbx_seq_one_letter_code
_entity_poly.pdbx_strand_id
1 'polypeptide(L)' 'MKAVPVAGRRKTAIARAVVKSGKGRVYINGIPLECWEPELARLRISEPLM' A
#
# COMPACT_ATOMS: atom_id res chain seq x y z
N MET A 1 2.35 20.47 4.67
CA MET A 1 1.92 19.06 4.82
C MET A 1 1.48 18.57 3.43
N LYS A 2 2.39 17.99 2.64
CA LYS A 2 2.11 17.63 1.24
C LYS A 2 1.65 16.17 1.21
N ALA A 3 0.34 15.96 1.16
CA ALA A 3 -0.23 14.65 0.90
C ALA A 3 -0.28 14.48 -0.62
N VAL A 4 0.38 13.45 -1.15
CA VAL A 4 0.33 13.13 -2.58
C VAL A 4 -0.68 12.01 -2.76
N PRO A 5 -1.88 12.29 -3.31
CA PRO A 5 -2.81 11.24 -3.67
C PRO A 5 -2.30 10.53 -4.92
N VAL A 6 -2.28 9.21 -4.86
CA VAL A 6 -1.87 8.36 -6.00
C VAL A 6 -2.95 7.31 -6.19
N ALA A 7 -3.26 7.00 -7.45
CA ALA A 7 -4.16 5.93 -7.81
C ALA A 7 -3.41 4.89 -8.65
N GLY A 8 -3.61 3.61 -8.34
CA GLY A 8 -3.14 2.48 -9.13
C GLY A 8 -4.33 1.69 -9.67
N ARG A 9 -4.26 1.23 -10.92
CA ARG A 9 -5.31 0.42 -11.54
C ARG A 9 -4.72 -0.85 -12.14
N ARG A 10 -5.36 -1.99 -11.91
CA ARG A 10 -5.02 -3.26 -12.56
C ARG A 10 -6.30 -4.06 -12.85
N LYS A 11 -6.58 -4.33 -14.12
CA LYS A 11 -7.85 -4.93 -14.57
C LYS A 11 -9.04 -4.15 -13.99
N THR A 12 -9.87 -4.79 -13.17
CA THR A 12 -11.02 -4.21 -12.45
C THR A 12 -10.64 -3.60 -11.10
N ALA A 13 -9.45 -3.91 -10.56
CA ALA A 13 -9.03 -3.42 -9.25
C ALA A 13 -8.50 -1.97 -9.33
N ILE A 14 -8.96 -1.13 -8.40
CA ILE A 14 -8.53 0.26 -8.24
C ILE A 14 -8.04 0.43 -6.80
N ALA A 15 -6.78 0.84 -6.63
CA ALA A 15 -6.18 1.19 -5.35
C ALA A 15 -5.99 2.70 -5.26
N ARG A 16 -6.42 3.31 -4.15
CA ARG A 16 -6.20 4.73 -3.86
C ARG A 16 -5.31 4.84 -2.62
N ALA A 17 -4.19 5.52 -2.76
CA ALA A 17 -3.22 5.70 -1.69
C ALA A 17 -2.99 7.18 -1.44
N VAL A 18 -2.75 7.54 -0.17
CA VAL A 18 -2.37 8.89 0.23
C VAL A 18 -1.05 8.78 0.96
N VAL A 19 0.01 9.28 0.34
CA VAL A 19 1.35 9.27 0.96
C VAL A 19 1.51 10.54 1.77
N LYS A 20 1.92 10.38 3.03
CA LYS A 20 2.26 11.46 3.95
C LYS A 20 3.67 11.22 4.49
N SER A 21 4.46 12.28 4.66
CA SER A 21 5.76 12.20 5.34
C SER A 21 5.54 11.72 6.78
N GLY A 22 6.18 10.62 7.17
CA GLY A 22 5.98 9.99 8.47
C GLY A 22 6.91 8.79 8.70
N LYS A 23 6.60 7.97 9.71
CA LYS A 23 7.43 6.84 10.18
C LYS A 23 7.46 5.61 9.25
N GLY A 24 7.04 5.73 7.98
CA GLY A 24 7.06 4.62 7.02
C GLY A 24 6.03 3.51 7.25
N ARG A 25 4.95 3.77 7.99
CA ARG A 25 3.90 2.76 8.22
C ARG A 25 2.97 2.63 7.02
N VAL A 26 2.76 1.40 6.55
CA VAL A 26 1.90 1.07 5.41
C VAL A 26 0.67 0.29 5.90
N TYR A 27 -0.51 0.83 5.60
CA TYR A 27 -1.79 0.20 5.90
C TYR A 27 -2.59 0.02 4.61
N ILE A 28 -3.23 -1.15 4.48
CA ILE A 28 -4.11 -1.50 3.39
C ILE A 28 -5.48 -1.76 3.99
N ASN A 29 -6.48 -0.94 3.68
CA ASN A 29 -7.84 -1.05 4.22
C ASN A 29 -7.90 -1.15 5.77
N GLY A 30 -6.96 -0.52 6.48
CA GLY A 30 -6.87 -0.55 7.94
C GLY A 30 -6.05 -1.71 8.51
N ILE A 31 -5.62 -2.66 7.68
CA ILE A 31 -4.78 -3.81 8.07
C ILE A 31 -3.30 -3.44 7.79
N PRO A 32 -2.39 -3.67 8.75
CA PRO A 32 -0.95 -3.44 8.52
C PRO A 32 -0.41 -4.47 7.51
N LEU A 33 0.58 -4.05 6.70
CA LEU A 33 1.19 -4.90 5.67
C LEU A 33 1.77 -6.22 6.23
N GLU A 34 2.26 -6.20 7.47
CA GLU A 34 2.83 -7.35 8.16
C GLU A 34 1.84 -8.51 8.34
N CYS A 35 0.57 -8.18 8.60
CA CYS A 35 -0.52 -9.13 8.82
C CYS A 35 -1.40 -9.33 7.58
N TRP A 36 -0.93 -8.91 6.40
CA TRP A 36 -1.71 -9.04 5.17
C TRP A 36 -1.65 -10.47 4.61
N GLU A 37 -2.80 -11.11 4.53
CA GLU A 37 -2.99 -12.40 3.86
C GLU A 37 -3.61 -12.19 2.48
N PRO A 38 -3.24 -12.98 1.45
CA PRO A 38 -2.29 -14.10 1.44
C PRO A 38 -0.82 -13.66 1.30
N GLU A 39 0.12 -14.53 1.71
CA GLU A 39 1.55 -14.25 1.74
C GLU A 39 2.13 -13.82 0.37
N LEU A 40 1.62 -14.39 -0.73
CA LEU A 40 2.02 -14.00 -2.08
C LEU A 40 1.70 -12.53 -2.40
N ALA A 41 0.57 -12.02 -1.90
CA ALA A 41 0.19 -10.63 -2.09
C ALA A 41 1.10 -9.71 -1.26
N ARG A 42 1.44 -10.13 -0.03
CA ARG A 42 2.39 -9.43 0.83
C ARG A 42 3.75 -9.27 0.15
N LEU A 43 4.30 -10.35 -0.40
CA LEU A 43 5.60 -10.35 -1.09
C LEU A 43 5.63 -9.39 -2.30
N ARG A 44 4.57 -9.40 -3.12
CA ARG A 44 4.46 -8.46 -4.27
C ARG A 44 4.37 -7.00 -3.86
N ILE A 45 3.78 -6.70 -2.70
CA ILE A 45 3.65 -5.33 -2.22
C ILE A 45 4.95 -4.87 -1.54
N SER A 46 5.72 -5.79 -0.95
CA SER A 46 7.03 -5.48 -0.36
C SER A 46 8.14 -5.27 -1.38
N GLU A 47 8.08 -5.89 -2.56
CA GLU A 47 9.08 -5.70 -3.63
C GLU A 47 9.40 -4.22 -3.93
N PRO A 48 8.42 -3.33 -4.19
CA PRO A 48 8.70 -1.92 -4.47
C PRO A 48 9.05 -1.07 -3.24
N LEU A 49 8.95 -1.62 -2.03
CA LEU A 49 9.30 -0.92 -0.79
C LEU A 49 10.74 -1.19 -0.34
N MET A 50 11.39 -2.19 -0.96
CA MET A 50 12.80 -2.53 -0.77
C MET A 50 13.66 -1.78 -1.80
#